data_AF-A0A7R7XUL5-F1
#
_entry.id   AF-A0A7R7XUL5-F1
#
_cell.length_a   1.000
_cell.length_b   1.000
_cell.length_c   1.000
_cell.angle_alpha   90.00
_cell.angle_beta   90.00
_cell.angle_gamma   90.00
#
_symmetry.space_group_name_H-M   'P 1'
#
loop_
_entity.id
_entity.type
_entity.pdbx_description
1 polymer ?
#
loop_
_entity_poly.entity_id
_entity_poly.type
_entity_poly.pdbx_seq_one_letter_code
_entity_poly.pdbx_strand_id
1 'polypeptide(L)'
;MDNIHAPNLAAKSLDLQTREIFNTLVSTILFPATYAAFYKRVDQDIIAFVRDDRRAQCPDIEWLVRCYATWYLAKKHNDEAKLAESRYIYTVLLRYLRLSLDDPRRRTADTTFATALLLAVYEVLDGCNPDGWLVHMTGIKELLRLRGPAAHFRGIGRTLFLACRGFFIAEAFVNQEGCILAEPDWVNMSARAFEREERVGRGSTLVSIIDQAYREAVYVPGLVAQARGAIQLDGGVIQESLSKGALCTQIRRIRGALQTLTRQLNRSSNRVASRSGAGLVDSRYTASIARYNLQGVRAIEALLDQVLPTLDAANPTTQAVCGRSVSIYPSVCRRVLAGGGSLDDMFLSMGAMAICMDR
;
A
#
# COMPACT_ATOMS: atom_id res chain seq x y z
N MET A 1 41.43 12.75 0.26
CA MET A 1 40.96 13.31 -1.02
C MET A 1 40.99 12.18 -2.05
N ASP A 2 40.06 12.17 -3.00
CA ASP A 2 39.93 11.22 -4.13
C ASP A 2 39.10 9.91 -3.97
N ASN A 3 37.98 9.95 -3.25
CA ASN A 3 36.94 8.90 -3.35
C ASN A 3 35.74 9.30 -4.23
N ILE A 4 35.78 10.48 -4.85
CA ILE A 4 34.63 11.05 -5.58
C ILE A 4 34.68 10.75 -7.09
N HIS A 5 35.86 10.40 -7.64
CA HIS A 5 36.02 10.27 -9.10
C HIS A 5 36.21 8.85 -9.64
N ALA A 6 36.53 7.86 -8.80
CA ALA A 6 36.48 6.44 -9.18
C ALA A 6 36.39 5.56 -7.92
N PRO A 7 35.24 4.90 -7.64
CA PRO A 7 35.17 3.97 -6.52
C PRO A 7 36.15 2.81 -6.78
N ASN A 8 36.95 2.47 -5.76
CA ASN A 8 37.86 1.34 -5.84
C ASN A 8 37.08 0.02 -6.03
N LEU A 9 37.77 -1.04 -6.47
CA LEU A 9 37.14 -2.35 -6.75
C LEU A 9 36.34 -2.89 -5.56
N ALA A 10 36.79 -2.64 -4.33
CA ALA A 10 36.09 -3.04 -3.12
C ALA A 10 34.76 -2.30 -2.95
N ALA A 11 34.73 -0.98 -3.17
CA ALA A 11 33.51 -0.18 -3.11
C ALA A 11 32.50 -0.60 -4.19
N LYS A 12 32.96 -0.90 -5.41
CA LYS A 12 32.10 -1.43 -6.48
C LYS A 12 31.55 -2.82 -6.16
N SER A 13 32.39 -3.70 -5.63
CA SER A 13 31.99 -5.05 -5.20
C SER A 13 30.92 -4.99 -4.09
N LEU A 14 31.13 -4.13 -3.10
CA LEU A 14 30.18 -3.94 -2.00
C LEU A 14 28.85 -3.38 -2.49
N ASP A 15 28.86 -2.42 -3.41
CA ASP A 15 27.65 -1.86 -4.01
C ASP A 15 26.84 -2.93 -4.76
N LEU A 16 27.50 -3.76 -5.58
CA LEU A 16 26.87 -4.90 -6.26
C LEU A 16 26.27 -5.90 -5.26
N GLN A 17 27.00 -6.27 -4.22
CA GLN A 17 26.51 -7.19 -3.19
C GLN A 17 25.28 -6.63 -2.46
N THR A 18 25.29 -5.33 -2.13
CA THR A 18 24.19 -4.68 -1.42
C THR A 18 22.93 -4.65 -2.27
N ARG A 19 23.06 -4.41 -3.59
CA ARG A 19 21.93 -4.47 -4.54
C ARG A 19 21.35 -5.89 -4.65
N GLU A 20 22.19 -6.92 -4.70
CA GLU A 20 21.70 -8.30 -4.70
C GLU A 20 20.98 -8.69 -3.40
N ILE A 21 21.48 -8.21 -2.26
CA ILE A 21 20.78 -8.36 -0.97
C ILE A 21 19.41 -7.67 -1.04
N PHE A 22 19.34 -6.41 -1.50
CA PHE A 22 18.07 -5.70 -1.65
C PHE A 22 17.09 -6.42 -2.57
N ASN A 23 17.55 -6.92 -3.71
CA ASN A 23 16.72 -7.68 -4.63
C ASN A 23 16.14 -8.93 -3.96
N THR A 24 16.98 -9.70 -3.27
CA THR A 24 16.57 -10.88 -2.51
C THR A 24 15.57 -10.50 -1.40
N LEU A 25 15.78 -9.37 -0.74
CA LEU A 25 14.87 -8.88 0.29
C LEU A 25 13.49 -8.63 -0.28
N VAL A 26 13.41 -7.92 -1.40
CA VAL A 26 12.12 -7.60 -2.01
C VAL A 26 11.43 -8.84 -2.58
N SER A 27 12.13 -9.64 -3.39
CA SER A 27 11.49 -10.73 -4.15
C SER A 27 11.23 -12.00 -3.34
N THR A 28 11.93 -12.19 -2.23
CA THR A 28 12.00 -13.51 -1.58
C THR A 28 11.76 -13.47 -0.08
N ILE A 29 12.26 -12.45 0.62
CA ILE A 29 12.23 -12.43 2.10
C ILE A 29 11.06 -11.61 2.64
N LEU A 30 10.95 -10.35 2.22
CA LEU A 30 10.02 -9.40 2.81
C LEU A 30 8.66 -9.40 2.11
N PHE A 31 8.65 -9.34 0.77
CA PHE A 31 7.42 -9.14 0.00
C PHE A 31 7.24 -10.14 -1.15
N PRO A 32 7.50 -11.45 -0.97
CA PRO A 32 7.52 -12.38 -2.08
C PRO A 32 6.16 -12.50 -2.79
N ALA A 33 5.04 -12.49 -2.05
CA ALA A 33 3.72 -12.58 -2.68
C ALA A 33 3.34 -11.26 -3.37
N THR A 34 3.69 -10.12 -2.76
CA THR A 34 3.46 -8.78 -3.30
C THR A 34 4.25 -8.58 -4.59
N TYR A 35 5.55 -8.92 -4.58
CA TYR A 35 6.39 -8.87 -5.76
C TYR A 35 5.82 -9.77 -6.86
N ALA A 36 5.49 -11.02 -6.52
CA ALA A 36 4.89 -11.98 -7.47
C ALA A 36 3.55 -11.53 -8.07
N ALA A 37 2.77 -10.72 -7.35
CA ALA A 37 1.50 -10.18 -7.82
C ALA A 37 1.64 -9.13 -8.93
N PHE A 38 2.79 -8.43 -8.99
CA PHE A 38 2.94 -7.26 -9.85
C PHE A 38 4.09 -7.32 -10.84
N TYR A 39 5.19 -8.06 -10.59
CA TYR A 39 6.41 -7.95 -11.40
C TYR A 39 6.21 -8.22 -12.90
N LYS A 40 5.36 -9.20 -13.26
CA LYS A 40 5.00 -9.51 -14.66
C LYS A 40 3.91 -8.60 -15.24
N ARG A 41 3.22 -7.84 -14.40
CA ARG A 41 2.11 -6.95 -14.78
C ARG A 41 2.60 -5.58 -15.24
N VAL A 42 3.70 -5.10 -14.67
CA VAL A 42 4.24 -3.75 -14.88
C VAL A 42 5.31 -3.72 -15.96
N ASP A 43 5.58 -2.54 -16.53
CA ASP A 43 6.67 -2.35 -17.50
C ASP A 43 8.06 -2.40 -16.85
N GLN A 44 8.16 -2.02 -15.57
CA GLN A 44 9.42 -1.90 -14.83
C GLN A 44 9.15 -2.20 -13.36
N ASP A 45 9.62 -3.34 -12.86
CA ASP A 45 9.56 -3.66 -11.44
C ASP A 45 10.67 -2.93 -10.65
N ILE A 46 10.61 -3.01 -9.32
CA ILE A 46 11.56 -2.33 -8.42
C ILE A 46 12.99 -2.87 -8.53
N ILE A 47 13.17 -4.16 -8.86
CA ILE A 47 14.50 -4.76 -9.05
C ILE A 47 15.12 -4.21 -10.34
N ALA A 48 14.36 -4.25 -11.44
CA ALA A 48 14.79 -3.66 -12.71
C ALA A 48 15.06 -2.15 -12.57
N PHE A 49 14.26 -1.43 -11.78
CA PHE A 49 14.51 -0.03 -11.48
C PHE A 49 15.84 0.20 -10.76
N VAL A 50 16.08 -0.50 -9.64
CA VAL A 50 17.30 -0.32 -8.84
C VAL A 50 18.55 -0.77 -9.60
N ARG A 51 18.46 -1.88 -10.35
CA ARG A 51 19.59 -2.47 -11.05
C ARG A 51 19.92 -1.75 -12.36
N ASP A 52 18.92 -1.48 -13.19
CA ASP A 52 19.12 -1.15 -14.60
C ASP A 52 18.79 0.31 -14.96
N ASP A 53 17.98 1.01 -14.14
CA ASP A 53 17.60 2.38 -14.44
C ASP A 53 18.72 3.36 -14.09
N ARG A 54 19.17 4.12 -15.09
CA ARG A 54 20.18 5.18 -14.91
C ARG A 54 19.75 6.24 -13.90
N ARG A 55 18.45 6.53 -13.80
CA ARG A 55 17.90 7.50 -12.85
C ARG A 55 18.03 7.00 -11.41
N ALA A 56 17.99 5.69 -11.21
CA ALA A 56 18.18 5.06 -9.90
C ALA A 56 19.66 4.99 -9.48
N GLN A 57 20.60 5.33 -10.37
CA GLN A 57 22.03 5.42 -10.04
C GLN A 57 22.32 6.78 -9.39
N CYS A 58 21.65 7.04 -8.26
CA CYS A 58 21.75 8.29 -7.52
C CYS A 58 21.95 8.00 -6.02
N PRO A 59 22.51 8.97 -5.26
CA PRO A 59 22.77 8.77 -3.84
C PRO A 59 21.54 8.33 -3.04
N ASP A 60 20.35 8.89 -3.32
CA ASP A 60 19.12 8.55 -2.61
C ASP A 60 18.81 7.04 -2.65
N ILE A 61 18.93 6.41 -3.82
CA ILE A 61 18.62 4.98 -4.00
C ILE A 61 19.78 4.11 -3.49
N GLU A 62 21.03 4.51 -3.70
CA GLU A 62 22.19 3.77 -3.19
C GLU A 62 22.18 3.67 -1.66
N TRP A 63 21.91 4.79 -0.97
CA TRP A 63 21.80 4.82 0.49
C TRP A 63 20.59 4.04 0.98
N LEU A 64 19.48 4.05 0.24
CA LEU A 64 18.28 3.29 0.56
C LEU A 64 18.53 1.78 0.49
N VAL A 65 19.19 1.32 -0.59
CA VAL A 65 19.60 -0.08 -0.76
C VAL A 65 20.52 -0.52 0.38
N ARG A 66 21.49 0.33 0.76
CA ARG A 66 22.36 0.09 1.93
C ARG A 66 21.59 0.03 3.24
N CYS A 67 20.64 0.94 3.46
CA CYS A 67 19.81 0.97 4.66
C CYS A 67 19.08 -0.37 4.87
N TYR A 68 18.46 -0.88 3.81
CA TYR A 68 17.73 -2.15 3.82
C TYR A 68 18.66 -3.35 4.04
N ALA A 69 19.80 -3.38 3.34
CA ALA A 69 20.78 -4.46 3.50
C ALA A 69 21.37 -4.48 4.92
N THR A 70 21.76 -3.33 5.46
CA THR A 70 22.27 -3.19 6.83
C THR A 70 21.23 -3.61 7.85
N TRP A 71 19.98 -3.16 7.72
CA TRP A 71 18.88 -3.58 8.60
C TRP A 71 18.65 -5.09 8.54
N TYR A 72 18.65 -5.68 7.35
CA TYR A 72 18.47 -7.12 7.21
C TYR A 72 19.60 -7.91 7.87
N LEU A 73 20.85 -7.52 7.62
CA LEU A 73 22.00 -8.16 8.26
C LEU A 73 21.94 -8.00 9.78
N ALA A 74 21.54 -6.83 10.29
CA ALA A 74 21.33 -6.60 11.71
C ALA A 74 20.31 -7.58 12.30
N LYS A 75 19.12 -7.70 11.67
CA LYS A 75 18.06 -8.62 12.12
C LYS A 75 18.46 -10.09 11.98
N LYS A 76 19.12 -10.46 10.89
CA LYS A 76 19.56 -11.83 10.63
C LYS A 76 20.59 -12.32 11.65
N HIS A 77 21.48 -11.42 12.10
CA HIS A 77 22.58 -11.75 13.00
C HIS A 77 22.35 -11.30 14.45
N ASN A 78 21.18 -10.72 14.77
CA ASN A 78 20.88 -10.10 16.06
C ASN A 78 21.96 -9.10 16.50
N ASP A 79 22.41 -8.26 15.57
CA ASP A 79 23.47 -7.28 15.76
C ASP A 79 22.88 -5.87 16.01
N GLU A 80 22.83 -5.47 17.27
CA GLU A 80 22.31 -4.17 17.69
C GLU A 80 23.15 -2.99 17.19
N ALA A 81 24.47 -3.15 17.02
CA ALA A 81 25.32 -2.10 16.49
C ALA A 81 24.99 -1.83 15.02
N LYS A 82 24.76 -2.88 14.23
CA LYS A 82 24.27 -2.75 12.85
C LYS A 82 22.85 -2.21 12.77
N LEU A 83 22.00 -2.53 13.74
CA LEU A 83 20.65 -1.95 13.79
C LEU A 83 20.71 -0.44 14.07
N ALA A 84 21.59 0.00 14.98
CA ALA A 84 21.87 1.42 15.19
C ALA A 84 22.45 2.08 13.92
N GLU A 85 23.33 1.39 13.20
CA GLU A 85 23.87 1.85 11.91
C GLU A 85 22.77 2.02 10.85
N SER A 86 21.85 1.06 10.71
CA SER A 86 20.75 1.19 9.76
C SER A 86 19.83 2.37 10.10
N ARG A 87 19.56 2.60 11.39
CA ARG A 87 18.78 3.77 11.85
C ARG A 87 19.50 5.10 11.61
N TYR A 88 20.83 5.10 11.72
CA TYR A 88 21.64 6.26 11.34
C TYR A 88 21.52 6.54 9.83
N ILE A 89 21.65 5.51 8.98
CA ILE A 89 21.49 5.65 7.53
C ILE A 89 20.08 6.17 7.19
N TYR A 90 19.05 5.62 7.82
CA TYR A 90 17.66 6.11 7.69
C TYR A 90 17.55 7.61 7.99
N THR A 91 18.19 8.09 9.06
CA THR A 91 18.19 9.53 9.42
C THR A 91 18.89 10.38 8.37
N VAL A 92 19.96 9.87 7.75
CA VAL A 92 20.64 10.52 6.62
C VAL A 92 19.73 10.58 5.39
N LEU A 93 19.01 9.49 5.09
CA LEU A 93 18.06 9.43 3.97
C LEU A 93 16.89 10.42 4.13
N LEU A 94 16.39 10.64 5.34
CA LEU A 94 15.37 11.69 5.57
C LEU A 94 15.88 13.09 5.19
N ARG A 95 17.17 13.37 5.42
CA ARG A 95 17.79 14.64 5.01
C ARG A 95 17.91 14.73 3.49
N TYR A 96 18.32 13.65 2.81
CA TYR A 96 18.34 13.63 1.35
C TYR A 96 16.96 13.77 0.73
N LEU A 97 15.96 13.07 1.28
CA LEU A 97 14.57 13.20 0.85
C LEU A 97 14.10 14.65 0.97
N ARG A 98 14.37 15.33 2.10
CA ARG A 98 14.07 16.75 2.26
C ARG A 98 14.73 17.62 1.18
N LEU A 99 16.03 17.44 0.94
CA LEU A 99 16.74 18.19 -0.11
C LEU A 99 16.15 17.93 -1.50
N SER A 100 15.72 16.70 -1.79
CA SER A 100 15.07 16.33 -3.04
C SER A 100 13.67 16.94 -3.16
N LEU A 101 12.92 17.08 -2.06
CA LEU A 101 11.62 17.74 -2.01
C LEU A 101 11.70 19.27 -2.15
N ASP A 102 12.77 19.88 -1.63
CA ASP A 102 13.02 21.33 -1.73
C ASP A 102 13.46 21.75 -3.15
N ASP A 103 13.98 20.83 -3.96
CA ASP A 103 14.40 21.08 -5.34
C ASP A 103 13.24 20.85 -6.34
N PRO A 104 12.75 21.90 -7.04
CA PRO A 104 11.66 21.77 -8.01
C PRO A 104 11.90 20.76 -9.13
N ARG A 105 13.16 20.47 -9.48
CA ARG A 105 13.52 19.53 -10.54
C ARG A 105 13.48 18.08 -10.08
N ARG A 106 13.67 17.84 -8.77
CA ARG A 106 13.75 16.49 -8.19
C ARG A 106 12.49 16.11 -7.44
N ARG A 107 11.74 17.07 -6.90
CA ARG A 107 10.63 16.79 -5.99
C ARG A 107 9.56 15.86 -6.57
N THR A 108 9.30 15.91 -7.88
CA THR A 108 8.33 15.02 -8.56
C THR A 108 8.99 13.85 -9.28
N ALA A 109 10.29 13.60 -9.09
CA ALA A 109 11.01 12.51 -9.73
C ALA A 109 10.66 11.14 -9.13
N ASP A 110 10.73 10.10 -9.94
CA ASP A 110 10.48 8.71 -9.53
C ASP A 110 11.37 8.27 -8.38
N THR A 111 12.63 8.69 -8.36
CA THR A 111 13.57 8.40 -7.26
C THR A 111 13.12 9.00 -5.94
N THR A 112 12.64 10.24 -5.93
CA THR A 112 12.15 10.90 -4.71
C THR A 112 10.92 10.19 -4.15
N PHE A 113 9.99 9.79 -5.03
CA PHE A 113 8.81 9.03 -4.62
C PHE A 113 9.16 7.62 -4.13
N ALA A 114 10.07 6.93 -4.82
CA ALA A 114 10.57 5.61 -4.41
C ALA A 114 11.25 5.67 -3.04
N THR A 115 12.13 6.65 -2.83
CA THR A 115 12.81 6.87 -1.55
C THR A 115 11.82 7.16 -0.43
N ALA A 116 10.84 8.05 -0.63
CA ALA A 116 9.83 8.34 0.37
C ALA A 116 9.03 7.08 0.77
N LEU A 117 8.50 6.35 -0.22
CA LEU A 117 7.73 5.13 0.03
C LEU A 117 8.54 4.05 0.74
N LEU A 118 9.76 3.78 0.29
CA LEU A 118 10.60 2.75 0.90
C LEU A 118 11.12 3.17 2.28
N LEU A 119 11.24 4.47 2.60
CA LEU A 119 11.47 4.91 3.98
C LEU A 119 10.26 4.64 4.88
N ALA A 120 9.04 4.89 4.41
CA ALA A 120 7.84 4.52 5.17
C ALA A 120 7.76 3.00 5.42
N VAL A 121 8.16 2.19 4.43
CA VAL A 121 8.26 0.73 4.60
C VAL A 121 9.37 0.36 5.59
N TYR A 122 10.52 1.03 5.55
CA TYR A 122 11.58 0.83 6.55
C TYR A 122 11.06 1.10 7.98
N GLU A 123 10.24 2.13 8.18
CA GLU A 123 9.65 2.42 9.50
C GLU A 123 8.75 1.29 10.00
N VAL A 124 7.99 0.66 9.09
CA VAL A 124 7.21 -0.55 9.42
C VAL A 124 8.14 -1.69 9.86
N LEU A 125 9.24 -1.89 9.16
CA LEU A 125 10.21 -2.97 9.38
C LEU A 125 11.01 -2.79 10.68
N ASP A 126 11.48 -1.57 10.95
CA ASP A 126 12.26 -1.28 12.15
C ASP A 126 11.40 -1.26 13.41
N GLY A 127 10.14 -0.79 13.30
CA GLY A 127 9.16 -0.83 14.39
C GLY A 127 9.49 0.06 15.59
N CYS A 128 10.50 0.93 15.49
CA CYS A 128 10.91 1.82 16.59
C CYS A 128 9.83 2.86 16.92
N ASN A 129 9.10 3.34 15.92
CA ASN A 129 7.90 4.16 16.09
C ASN A 129 6.71 3.44 15.41
N PRO A 130 5.83 2.75 16.16
CA PRO A 130 4.75 1.95 15.61
C PRO A 130 3.79 2.68 14.66
N ASP A 131 3.69 4.01 14.81
CA ASP A 131 2.76 4.85 14.06
C ASP A 131 3.50 5.83 13.12
N GLY A 132 4.84 5.81 13.12
CA GLY A 132 5.66 6.71 12.32
C GLY A 132 5.36 6.60 10.82
N TRP A 133 5.24 5.36 10.33
CA TRP A 133 4.98 5.07 8.93
C TRP A 133 3.69 5.72 8.44
N LEU A 134 2.68 5.85 9.32
CA LEU A 134 1.39 6.41 8.97
C LEU A 134 1.47 7.93 8.81
N VAL A 135 2.20 8.60 9.72
CA VAL A 135 2.50 10.04 9.59
C VAL A 135 3.31 10.29 8.33
N HIS A 136 4.27 9.42 8.02
CA HIS A 136 5.04 9.49 6.77
C HIS A 136 4.10 9.33 5.56
N MET A 137 3.17 8.38 5.59
CA MET A 137 2.20 8.19 4.51
C MET A 137 1.34 9.42 4.22
N THR A 138 1.01 10.24 5.22
CA THR A 138 0.34 11.54 4.99
C THR A 138 1.21 12.47 4.12
N GLY A 139 2.51 12.55 4.37
CA GLY A 139 3.44 13.32 3.53
C GLY A 139 3.60 12.73 2.11
N ILE A 140 3.63 11.40 2.00
CA ILE A 140 3.68 10.70 0.71
C ILE A 140 2.39 10.93 -0.09
N LYS A 141 1.24 11.04 0.56
CA LYS A 141 -0.04 11.39 -0.10
C LYS A 141 0.05 12.78 -0.75
N GLU A 142 0.62 13.78 -0.07
CA GLU A 142 0.82 15.10 -0.67
C GLU A 142 1.83 15.07 -1.81
N LEU A 143 2.88 14.25 -1.70
CA LEU A 143 3.81 14.01 -2.81
C LEU A 143 3.13 13.32 -4.00
N LEU A 144 2.24 12.37 -3.74
CA LEU A 144 1.43 11.70 -4.75
C LEU A 144 0.53 12.70 -5.48
N ARG A 145 -0.15 13.61 -4.75
CA ARG A 145 -0.92 14.73 -5.32
C ARG A 145 -0.06 15.60 -6.22
N LEU A 146 1.10 16.03 -5.73
CA LEU A 146 2.02 16.91 -6.45
C LEU A 146 2.53 16.29 -7.75
N ARG A 147 2.79 14.98 -7.76
CA ARG A 147 3.22 14.25 -8.97
C ARG A 147 2.11 14.10 -10.01
N GLY A 148 0.86 14.03 -9.54
CA GLY A 148 -0.33 13.85 -10.34
C GLY A 148 -0.45 12.44 -10.96
N PRO A 149 -1.65 12.04 -11.43
CA PRO A 149 -1.92 10.68 -11.89
C PRO A 149 -1.05 10.25 -13.08
N ALA A 150 -0.71 11.16 -13.99
CA ALA A 150 0.07 10.86 -15.18
C ALA A 150 1.44 10.22 -14.87
N ALA A 151 2.06 10.60 -13.75
CA ALA A 151 3.33 10.05 -13.29
C ALA A 151 3.23 8.58 -12.84
N HIS A 152 2.02 8.04 -12.69
CA HIS A 152 1.75 6.67 -12.22
C HIS A 152 1.12 5.79 -13.30
N PHE A 153 1.06 6.25 -14.55
CA PHE A 153 0.47 5.51 -15.66
C PHE A 153 1.34 4.32 -16.14
N ARG A 154 2.67 4.42 -16.02
CA ARG A 154 3.64 3.39 -16.48
C ARG A 154 4.95 3.44 -15.70
N GLY A 155 5.86 2.50 -15.99
CA GLY A 155 7.19 2.44 -15.40
C GLY A 155 7.17 2.21 -13.88
N ILE A 156 8.25 2.58 -13.19
CA ILE A 156 8.36 2.43 -11.73
C ILE A 156 7.25 3.16 -10.95
N GLY A 157 6.78 4.32 -11.44
CA GLY A 157 5.68 5.05 -10.81
C GLY A 157 4.39 4.23 -10.73
N ARG A 158 4.08 3.42 -11.75
CA ARG A 158 2.95 2.49 -11.75
C ARG A 158 3.17 1.32 -10.79
N THR A 159 4.39 0.79 -10.72
CA THR A 159 4.76 -0.30 -9.80
C THR A 159 4.58 0.11 -8.35
N LEU A 160 5.11 1.28 -7.98
CA LEU A 160 4.97 1.82 -6.63
C LEU A 160 3.51 2.15 -6.29
N PHE A 161 2.74 2.67 -7.25
CA PHE A 161 1.31 2.90 -7.10
C PHE A 161 0.55 1.60 -6.77
N LEU A 162 0.80 0.52 -7.51
CA LEU A 162 0.14 -0.77 -7.31
C LEU A 162 0.55 -1.45 -6.00
N ALA A 163 1.82 -1.33 -5.61
CA ALA A 163 2.30 -1.88 -4.35
C ALA A 163 1.70 -1.13 -3.14
N CYS A 164 1.62 0.20 -3.20
CA CYS A 164 1.32 1.02 -2.02
C CYS A 164 -0.13 1.50 -1.91
N ARG A 165 -1.01 1.21 -2.87
CA ARG A 165 -2.44 1.61 -2.82
C ARG A 165 -3.19 1.17 -1.56
N GLY A 166 -2.83 0.03 -0.95
CA GLY A 166 -3.40 -0.38 0.34
C GLY A 166 -3.07 0.59 1.47
N PHE A 167 -1.89 1.21 1.45
CA PHE A 167 -1.48 2.19 2.45
C PHE A 167 -2.25 3.51 2.33
N PHE A 168 -2.56 3.95 1.10
CA PHE A 168 -3.40 5.15 0.92
C PHE A 168 -4.85 4.92 1.36
N ILE A 169 -5.37 3.69 1.25
CA ILE A 169 -6.68 3.33 1.82
C ILE A 169 -6.61 3.32 3.35
N ALA A 170 -5.57 2.73 3.93
CA ALA A 170 -5.35 2.71 5.37
C ALA A 170 -5.21 4.12 5.97
N GLU A 171 -4.42 4.97 5.33
CA GLU A 171 -4.22 6.36 5.73
C GLU A 171 -5.53 7.16 5.70
N ALA A 172 -6.36 6.98 4.66
CA ALA A 172 -7.68 7.60 4.57
C ALA A 172 -8.64 7.11 5.67
N PHE A 173 -8.59 5.83 6.03
CA PHE A 173 -9.35 5.32 7.18
C PHE A 173 -8.90 6.00 8.47
N VAL A 174 -7.60 6.08 8.74
CA VAL A 174 -7.09 6.67 10.00
C VAL A 174 -7.41 8.16 10.10
N ASN A 175 -7.27 8.89 9.01
CA ASN A 175 -7.61 10.31 8.97
C ASN A 175 -9.12 10.57 8.80
N GLN A 176 -9.94 9.52 8.68
CA GLN A 176 -11.40 9.59 8.55
C GLN A 176 -11.85 10.49 7.40
N GLU A 177 -11.20 10.31 6.24
CA GLU A 177 -11.46 11.10 5.04
C GLU A 177 -11.63 10.22 3.79
N GLY A 178 -11.96 10.85 2.66
CA GLY A 178 -11.96 10.16 1.36
C GLY A 178 -10.54 9.77 0.95
N CYS A 179 -10.38 8.57 0.37
CA CYS A 179 -9.08 8.19 -0.19
C CYS A 179 -8.81 9.02 -1.45
N ILE A 180 -7.60 9.57 -1.56
CA ILE A 180 -7.13 10.26 -2.77
C ILE A 180 -7.35 9.43 -4.05
N LEU A 181 -7.22 8.11 -3.96
CA LEU A 181 -7.37 7.20 -5.09
C LEU A 181 -8.82 7.04 -5.59
N ALA A 182 -9.80 7.56 -4.85
CA ALA A 182 -11.20 7.64 -5.26
C ALA A 182 -11.52 8.89 -6.09
N GLU A 183 -10.61 9.86 -6.16
CA GLU A 183 -10.80 11.05 -6.99
C GLU A 183 -10.83 10.67 -8.50
N PRO A 184 -11.64 11.34 -9.34
CA PRO A 184 -11.90 10.92 -10.72
C PRO A 184 -10.65 10.72 -11.58
N ASP A 185 -9.64 11.59 -11.45
CA ASP A 185 -8.43 11.50 -12.27
C ASP A 185 -7.60 10.27 -11.94
N TRP A 186 -7.54 9.87 -10.66
CA TRP A 186 -6.84 8.66 -10.22
C TRP A 186 -7.58 7.40 -10.66
N VAL A 187 -8.93 7.40 -10.55
CA VAL A 187 -9.79 6.31 -11.02
C VAL A 187 -9.62 6.11 -12.54
N ASN A 188 -9.69 7.20 -13.31
CA ASN A 188 -9.52 7.18 -14.76
C ASN A 188 -8.12 6.71 -15.16
N MET A 189 -7.07 7.26 -14.54
CA MET A 189 -5.70 6.83 -14.80
C MET A 189 -5.51 5.34 -14.53
N SER A 190 -6.00 4.83 -13.39
CA SER A 190 -5.88 3.42 -13.03
C SER A 190 -6.65 2.52 -14.01
N ALA A 191 -7.84 2.95 -14.46
CA ALA A 191 -8.62 2.25 -15.47
C ALA A 191 -7.87 2.13 -16.80
N ARG A 192 -7.37 3.25 -17.32
CA ARG A 192 -6.61 3.28 -18.58
C ARG A 192 -5.30 2.49 -18.49
N ALA A 193 -4.61 2.56 -17.36
CA ALA A 193 -3.39 1.79 -17.13
C ALA A 193 -3.69 0.28 -17.14
N PHE A 194 -4.76 -0.14 -16.48
CA PHE A 194 -5.22 -1.53 -16.49
C PHE A 194 -5.59 -2.02 -17.89
N GLU A 195 -6.39 -1.25 -18.65
CA GLU A 195 -6.74 -1.59 -20.04
C GLU A 195 -5.50 -1.72 -20.93
N ARG A 196 -4.49 -0.87 -20.70
CA ARG A 196 -3.20 -0.99 -21.39
C ARG A 196 -2.49 -2.28 -21.01
N GLU A 197 -2.40 -2.60 -19.72
CA GLU A 197 -1.79 -3.83 -19.22
C GLU A 197 -2.47 -5.06 -19.86
N GLU A 198 -3.80 -5.10 -19.91
CA GLU A 198 -4.55 -6.18 -20.58
C GLU A 198 -4.24 -6.26 -22.08
N ARG A 199 -4.23 -5.12 -22.79
CA ARG A 199 -3.95 -5.07 -24.24
C ARG A 199 -2.57 -5.62 -24.61
N VAL A 200 -1.58 -5.45 -23.73
CA VAL A 200 -0.22 -5.98 -23.94
C VAL A 200 -0.02 -7.40 -23.38
N GLY A 201 -1.11 -8.10 -23.06
CA GLY A 201 -1.07 -9.49 -22.57
C GLY A 201 -0.64 -9.63 -21.11
N ARG A 202 -0.71 -8.55 -20.33
CA ARG A 202 -0.38 -8.52 -18.89
C ARG A 202 -1.62 -8.55 -17.98
N GLY A 203 -2.74 -9.02 -18.50
CA GLY A 203 -3.96 -9.30 -17.73
C GLY A 203 -4.07 -10.78 -17.29
N SER A 204 -4.62 -11.02 -16.10
CA SER A 204 -5.06 -12.36 -15.68
C SER A 204 -6.31 -12.27 -14.83
N THR A 205 -7.13 -13.33 -14.79
CA THR A 205 -8.36 -13.34 -14.00
C THR A 205 -8.15 -12.93 -12.55
N LEU A 206 -7.10 -13.42 -11.87
CA LEU A 206 -6.81 -13.04 -10.50
C LEU A 206 -6.44 -11.55 -10.40
N VAL A 207 -5.61 -11.05 -11.31
CA VAL A 207 -5.23 -9.64 -11.37
C VAL A 207 -6.45 -8.75 -11.61
N SER A 208 -7.37 -9.12 -12.50
CA SER A 208 -8.59 -8.37 -12.78
C SER A 208 -9.50 -8.31 -11.56
N ILE A 209 -9.69 -9.44 -10.85
CA ILE A 209 -10.48 -9.48 -9.62
C ILE A 209 -9.86 -8.59 -8.54
N ILE A 210 -8.54 -8.66 -8.36
CA ILE A 210 -7.82 -7.82 -7.38
C ILE A 210 -7.95 -6.34 -7.75
N ASP A 211 -7.76 -5.97 -9.03
CA ASP A 211 -7.88 -4.59 -9.47
C ASP A 211 -9.28 -4.03 -9.22
N GLN A 212 -10.31 -4.83 -9.51
CA GLN A 212 -11.70 -4.46 -9.25
C GLN A 212 -11.98 -4.31 -7.75
N ALA A 213 -11.43 -5.18 -6.90
CA ALA A 213 -11.56 -5.07 -5.44
C ALA A 213 -10.95 -3.77 -4.92
N TYR A 214 -9.77 -3.39 -5.39
CA TYR A 214 -9.16 -2.11 -5.05
C TYR A 214 -9.98 -0.91 -5.54
N ARG A 215 -10.56 -0.97 -6.75
CA ARG A 215 -11.43 0.10 -7.28
C ARG A 215 -12.66 0.34 -6.43
N GLU A 216 -13.23 -0.70 -5.82
CA GLU A 216 -14.34 -0.55 -4.89
C GLU A 216 -13.86 -0.09 -3.51
N ALA A 217 -12.74 -0.64 -3.02
CA ALA A 217 -12.19 -0.35 -1.71
C ALA A 217 -11.79 1.12 -1.50
N VAL A 218 -11.29 1.82 -2.55
CA VAL A 218 -10.86 3.23 -2.42
C VAL A 218 -11.98 4.18 -2.02
N TYR A 219 -13.24 3.87 -2.33
CA TYR A 219 -14.39 4.71 -1.96
C TYR A 219 -14.82 4.52 -0.51
N VAL A 220 -14.46 3.39 0.12
CA VAL A 220 -14.99 3.00 1.43
C VAL A 220 -14.62 3.98 2.54
N PRO A 221 -13.36 4.46 2.68
CA PRO A 221 -13.02 5.44 3.72
C PRO A 221 -13.92 6.68 3.69
N GLY A 222 -14.17 7.24 2.51
CA GLY A 222 -15.01 8.43 2.34
C GLY A 222 -16.48 8.17 2.70
N LEU A 223 -17.02 7.00 2.34
CA LEU A 223 -18.40 6.64 2.70
C LEU A 223 -18.55 6.44 4.21
N VAL A 224 -17.56 5.82 4.86
CA VAL A 224 -17.56 5.62 6.31
C VAL A 224 -17.43 6.97 7.04
N ALA A 225 -16.58 7.87 6.55
CA ALA A 225 -16.44 9.22 7.08
C ALA A 225 -17.76 10.02 6.97
N GLN A 226 -18.39 10.02 5.80
CA GLN A 226 -19.69 10.66 5.59
C GLN A 226 -20.78 10.05 6.47
N ALA A 227 -20.80 8.72 6.63
CA ALA A 227 -21.76 8.04 7.48
C ALA A 227 -21.63 8.44 8.95
N ARG A 228 -20.39 8.52 9.45
CA ARG A 228 -20.11 8.99 10.82
C ARG A 228 -20.55 10.45 11.00
N GLY A 229 -20.24 11.32 10.04
CA GLY A 229 -20.67 12.72 10.06
C GLY A 229 -22.19 12.85 10.11
N ALA A 230 -22.91 12.06 9.31
CA ALA A 230 -24.38 12.05 9.29
C ALA A 230 -25.01 11.49 10.59
N ILE A 231 -24.28 10.67 11.36
CA ILE A 231 -24.72 10.16 12.67
C ILE A 231 -24.43 11.17 13.79
N GLN A 232 -23.34 11.93 13.69
CA GLN A 232 -22.90 12.89 14.71
C GLN A 232 -23.57 14.27 14.59
N LEU A 233 -23.96 14.69 13.39
CA LEU A 233 -24.59 15.99 13.15
C LEU A 233 -26.11 15.83 12.99
N ASP A 234 -26.86 16.13 14.04
CA ASP A 234 -28.31 16.38 13.97
C ASP A 234 -28.65 17.85 13.63
N GLY A 235 -27.65 18.65 13.21
CA GLY A 235 -27.87 20.06 12.91
C GLY A 235 -26.66 20.76 12.30
N GLY A 236 -26.68 20.90 10.97
CA GLY A 236 -26.14 22.04 10.23
C GLY A 236 -24.62 22.25 10.21
N VAL A 237 -23.95 21.68 9.19
CA VAL A 237 -22.99 22.42 8.33
C VAL A 237 -23.08 21.83 6.91
N ILE A 238 -23.24 22.71 5.92
CA ILE A 238 -23.25 22.37 4.49
C ILE A 238 -21.83 22.06 4.06
N GLN A 239 -21.48 20.78 4.05
CA GLN A 239 -20.56 20.23 3.05
C GLN A 239 -21.43 19.47 2.05
N GLU A 240 -21.07 19.38 0.77
CA GLU A 240 -21.75 18.55 -0.24
C GLU A 240 -21.73 17.07 0.19
N SER A 241 -22.53 16.73 1.20
CA SER A 241 -22.68 15.39 1.73
C SER A 241 -23.86 14.75 1.03
N LEU A 242 -23.70 13.49 0.65
CA LEU A 242 -24.79 12.71 0.09
C LEU A 242 -25.93 12.67 1.09
N SER A 243 -27.17 12.75 0.59
CA SER A 243 -28.32 12.47 1.45
C SER A 243 -28.18 11.09 2.08
N LYS A 244 -28.71 10.93 3.31
CA LYS A 244 -28.66 9.66 4.04
C LYS A 244 -29.12 8.46 3.19
N GLY A 245 -30.17 8.63 2.37
CA GLY A 245 -30.64 7.62 1.42
C GLY A 245 -29.68 7.33 0.26
N ALA A 246 -29.04 8.36 -0.31
CA ALA A 246 -28.02 8.20 -1.34
C ALA A 246 -26.78 7.48 -0.79
N LEU A 247 -26.36 7.81 0.43
CA LEU A 247 -25.26 7.16 1.13
C LEU A 247 -25.54 5.67 1.37
N CYS A 248 -26.72 5.32 1.91
CA CYS A 248 -27.11 3.92 2.07
C CYS A 248 -27.12 3.16 0.73
N THR A 249 -27.58 3.81 -0.34
CA THR A 249 -27.61 3.21 -1.69
C THR A 249 -26.20 2.91 -2.19
N GLN A 250 -25.27 3.84 -2.02
CA GLN A 250 -23.89 3.67 -2.44
C GLN A 250 -23.16 2.61 -1.60
N ILE A 251 -23.35 2.60 -0.28
CA ILE A 251 -22.80 1.56 0.61
C ILE A 251 -23.31 0.18 0.20
N ARG A 252 -24.62 0.02 -0.05
CA ARG A 252 -25.19 -1.26 -0.52
C ARG A 252 -24.62 -1.70 -1.87
N ARG A 253 -24.42 -0.75 -2.80
CA ARG A 253 -23.82 -1.03 -4.13
C ARG A 253 -22.39 -1.53 -4.00
N ILE A 254 -21.55 -0.84 -3.23
CA ILE A 254 -20.16 -1.25 -3.01
C ILE A 254 -20.10 -2.59 -2.29
N ARG A 255 -20.90 -2.78 -1.23
CA ARG A 255 -20.99 -4.06 -0.52
C ARG A 255 -21.37 -5.21 -1.46
N GLY A 256 -22.36 -5.04 -2.33
CA GLY A 256 -22.76 -6.07 -3.29
C GLY A 256 -21.67 -6.41 -4.32
N ALA A 257 -20.91 -5.40 -4.75
CA ALA A 257 -19.76 -5.59 -5.63
C ALA A 257 -18.65 -6.40 -4.92
N LEU A 258 -18.30 -6.02 -3.68
CA LEU A 258 -17.31 -6.72 -2.86
C LEU A 258 -17.73 -8.18 -2.59
N GLN A 259 -18.99 -8.45 -2.24
CA GLN A 259 -19.49 -9.82 -2.03
C GLN A 259 -19.39 -10.69 -3.28
N THR A 260 -19.53 -10.08 -4.46
CA THR A 260 -19.32 -10.77 -5.73
C THR A 260 -17.86 -11.10 -5.95
N LEU A 261 -16.96 -10.16 -5.67
CA LEU A 261 -15.50 -10.35 -5.76
C LEU A 261 -14.99 -11.37 -4.74
N THR A 262 -15.52 -11.37 -3.52
CA THR A 262 -15.26 -12.39 -2.49
C THR A 262 -15.57 -13.78 -3.02
N ARG A 263 -16.73 -13.98 -3.66
CA ARG A 263 -17.09 -15.29 -4.27
C ARG A 263 -16.14 -15.66 -5.41
N GLN A 264 -15.70 -14.70 -6.23
CA GLN A 264 -14.76 -14.93 -7.32
C GLN A 264 -13.35 -15.28 -6.81
N LEU A 265 -12.82 -14.56 -5.81
CA LEU A 265 -11.53 -14.85 -5.17
C LEU A 265 -11.50 -16.26 -4.57
N ASN A 266 -12.55 -16.66 -3.86
CA ASN A 266 -12.67 -18.01 -3.31
C ASN A 266 -12.61 -19.09 -4.40
N ARG A 267 -13.29 -18.87 -5.54
CA ARG A 267 -13.24 -19.81 -6.69
C ARG A 267 -11.86 -19.87 -7.33
N SER A 268 -11.20 -18.73 -7.49
CA SER A 268 -9.85 -18.63 -8.05
C SER A 268 -8.82 -19.33 -7.16
N SER A 269 -8.93 -19.16 -5.84
CA SER A 269 -8.09 -19.87 -4.86
C SER A 269 -8.24 -21.39 -4.99
N ASN A 270 -9.47 -21.89 -5.17
CA ASN A 270 -9.74 -23.34 -5.29
C ASN A 270 -9.34 -23.92 -6.65
N ARG A 271 -9.45 -23.16 -7.76
CA ARG A 271 -9.08 -23.62 -9.11
C ARG A 271 -7.57 -23.71 -9.34
N VAL A 272 -6.79 -22.87 -8.67
CA VAL A 272 -5.33 -22.85 -8.87
C VAL A 272 -4.66 -24.05 -8.20
N ALA A 273 -5.29 -24.66 -7.20
CA ALA A 273 -4.86 -25.95 -6.65
C ALA A 273 -4.89 -27.10 -7.69
N SER A 274 -5.55 -26.94 -8.85
CA SER A 274 -5.70 -28.00 -9.86
C SER A 274 -4.99 -27.79 -11.20
N ARG A 275 -4.35 -26.63 -11.46
CA ARG A 275 -3.65 -26.36 -12.74
C ARG A 275 -2.32 -25.61 -12.53
N SER A 276 -1.20 -26.31 -12.70
CA SER A 276 0.15 -25.74 -12.79
C SER A 276 0.42 -25.20 -14.22
N GLY A 277 -0.18 -24.06 -14.55
CA GLY A 277 0.06 -23.37 -15.82
C GLY A 277 0.87 -22.10 -15.64
N ALA A 278 1.65 -21.72 -16.67
CA ALA A 278 2.41 -20.47 -16.74
C ALA A 278 1.48 -19.23 -16.81
N GLY A 279 0.98 -18.79 -15.66
CA GLY A 279 0.24 -17.53 -15.51
C GLY A 279 1.16 -16.32 -15.27
N LEU A 280 0.60 -15.12 -15.39
CA LEU A 280 1.29 -13.87 -15.01
C LEU A 280 1.62 -13.82 -13.51
N VAL A 281 0.79 -14.46 -12.68
CA VAL A 281 1.07 -14.63 -11.25
C VAL A 281 1.77 -15.97 -11.06
N ASP A 282 2.88 -15.96 -10.33
CA ASP A 282 3.62 -17.17 -9.96
C ASP A 282 2.72 -18.09 -9.13
N SER A 283 2.55 -19.33 -9.61
CA SER A 283 1.64 -20.32 -9.01
C SER A 283 1.93 -20.59 -7.54
N ARG A 284 3.20 -20.45 -7.11
CA ARG A 284 3.62 -20.62 -5.70
C ARG A 284 2.97 -19.60 -4.76
N TYR A 285 2.67 -18.41 -5.26
CA TYR A 285 2.15 -17.30 -4.45
C TYR A 285 0.67 -17.02 -4.68
N THR A 286 0.05 -17.59 -5.71
CA THR A 286 -1.36 -17.34 -6.06
C THR A 286 -2.32 -17.54 -4.89
N ALA A 287 -2.20 -18.64 -4.13
CA ALA A 287 -3.06 -18.90 -2.99
C ALA A 287 -2.87 -17.84 -1.89
N SER A 288 -1.62 -17.47 -1.57
CA SER A 288 -1.31 -16.41 -0.60
C SER A 288 -1.86 -15.05 -1.05
N ILE A 289 -1.66 -14.68 -2.31
CA ILE A 289 -2.15 -13.42 -2.89
C ILE A 289 -3.69 -13.37 -2.79
N ALA A 290 -4.38 -14.44 -3.20
CA ALA A 290 -5.83 -14.52 -3.11
C ALA A 290 -6.31 -14.42 -1.66
N ARG A 291 -5.62 -15.09 -0.72
CA ARG A 291 -5.95 -15.07 0.71
C ARG A 291 -5.84 -13.68 1.33
N TYR A 292 -4.74 -12.96 1.11
CA TYR A 292 -4.56 -11.62 1.70
C TYR A 292 -5.56 -10.61 1.13
N ASN A 293 -5.83 -10.66 -0.18
CA ASN A 293 -6.87 -9.83 -0.77
C ASN A 293 -8.25 -10.20 -0.22
N LEU A 294 -8.57 -11.49 -0.10
CA LEU A 294 -9.84 -11.95 0.47
C LEU A 294 -10.02 -11.48 1.92
N GLN A 295 -8.97 -11.53 2.74
CA GLN A 295 -8.96 -10.98 4.10
C GLN A 295 -9.27 -9.49 4.08
N GLY A 296 -8.64 -8.74 3.17
CA GLY A 296 -8.90 -7.32 2.96
C GLY A 296 -10.36 -7.01 2.62
N VAL A 297 -10.91 -7.69 1.61
CA VAL A 297 -12.31 -7.51 1.19
C VAL A 297 -13.27 -7.82 2.33
N ARG A 298 -13.06 -8.92 3.07
CA ARG A 298 -13.94 -9.31 4.18
C ARG A 298 -13.94 -8.31 5.33
N ALA A 299 -12.79 -7.74 5.66
CA ALA A 299 -12.69 -6.70 6.67
C ALA A 299 -13.43 -5.42 6.24
N ILE A 300 -13.36 -5.06 4.95
CA ILE A 300 -14.13 -3.95 4.40
C ILE A 300 -15.63 -4.26 4.41
N GLU A 301 -16.05 -5.45 3.98
CA GLU A 301 -17.46 -5.88 3.97
C GLU A 301 -18.08 -5.81 5.36
N ALA A 302 -17.42 -6.40 6.37
CA ALA A 302 -17.97 -6.40 7.71
C ALA A 302 -17.96 -5.00 8.36
N LEU A 303 -17.11 -4.07 7.91
CA LEU A 303 -17.17 -2.67 8.32
C LEU A 303 -18.42 -2.00 7.74
N LEU A 304 -18.69 -2.22 6.44
CA LEU A 304 -19.90 -1.71 5.80
C LEU A 304 -21.18 -2.30 6.42
N ASP A 305 -21.16 -3.57 6.83
CA ASP A 305 -22.29 -4.22 7.52
C ASP A 305 -22.56 -3.63 8.92
N GLN A 306 -21.55 -3.03 9.57
CA GLN A 306 -21.74 -2.31 10.83
C GLN A 306 -22.25 -0.88 10.62
N VAL A 307 -21.83 -0.22 9.54
CA VAL A 307 -22.22 1.16 9.24
C VAL A 307 -23.62 1.26 8.64
N LEU A 308 -24.07 0.27 7.86
CA LEU A 308 -25.36 0.36 7.18
C LEU A 308 -26.57 0.41 8.16
N PRO A 309 -26.64 -0.43 9.22
CA PRO A 309 -27.75 -0.38 10.17
C PRO A 309 -27.79 0.92 10.99
N THR A 310 -26.64 1.51 11.32
CA THR A 310 -26.58 2.77 12.07
C THR A 310 -27.10 3.94 11.25
N LEU A 311 -26.99 3.88 9.92
CA LEU A 311 -27.67 4.78 9.02
C LEU A 311 -29.16 4.44 8.92
N ASP A 312 -29.57 3.19 8.73
CA ASP A 312 -31.00 2.88 8.53
C ASP A 312 -31.89 3.12 9.78
N ALA A 313 -31.32 3.26 10.98
CA ALA A 313 -32.06 3.62 12.19
C ALA A 313 -32.74 5.01 12.02
N ALA A 314 -34.07 4.97 11.92
CA ALA A 314 -34.95 6.13 11.94
C ALA A 314 -35.26 6.49 13.41
N ASN A 315 -34.79 7.65 13.87
CA ASN A 315 -34.99 8.27 15.19
C ASN A 315 -34.25 7.67 16.40
N PRO A 316 -33.62 8.53 17.24
CA PRO A 316 -32.89 8.13 18.45
C PRO A 316 -33.84 8.08 19.65
N THR A 317 -34.66 7.04 19.78
CA THR A 317 -35.49 6.86 21.00
C THR A 317 -35.37 5.51 21.68
N THR A 318 -34.43 4.67 21.25
CA THR A 318 -34.07 3.48 22.00
C THR A 318 -32.59 3.56 22.31
N GLN A 319 -32.25 3.66 23.60
CA GLN A 319 -30.93 3.31 24.13
C GLN A 319 -30.64 1.84 23.74
N ALA A 320 -30.26 1.62 22.49
CA ALA A 320 -29.77 0.35 22.01
C ALA A 320 -28.28 0.35 22.29
N VAL A 321 -27.93 -0.23 23.45
CA VAL A 321 -26.62 -0.80 23.80
C VAL A 321 -25.45 -0.13 23.06
N CYS A 322 -25.05 1.02 23.59
CA CYS A 322 -23.71 1.58 23.39
C CYS A 322 -22.68 0.46 23.64
N GLY A 323 -21.80 0.17 22.68
CA GLY A 323 -20.74 -0.79 22.97
C GLY A 323 -19.83 -1.28 21.86
N ARG A 324 -19.98 -0.90 20.58
CA ARG A 324 -18.97 -1.26 19.55
C ARG A 324 -18.57 -0.04 18.75
N SER A 325 -17.61 0.70 19.30
CA SER A 325 -16.91 1.76 18.57
C SER A 325 -15.92 1.10 17.60
N VAL A 326 -16.07 1.33 16.31
CA VAL A 326 -15.03 0.94 15.34
C VAL A 326 -13.81 1.82 15.58
N SER A 327 -12.88 1.32 16.38
CA SER A 327 -11.60 1.99 16.62
C SER A 327 -10.68 1.80 15.42
N ILE A 328 -10.23 2.91 14.85
CA ILE A 328 -9.22 2.92 13.80
C ILE A 328 -7.89 3.17 14.52
N TYR A 329 -7.06 2.13 14.66
CA TYR A 329 -5.83 2.23 15.44
C TYR A 329 -4.65 2.69 14.56
N PRO A 330 -3.81 3.60 15.07
CA PRO A 330 -2.49 3.88 14.51
C PRO A 330 -1.54 2.67 14.53
N SER A 331 -1.69 1.78 15.53
CA SER A 331 -0.69 0.75 15.85
C SER A 331 -0.79 -0.56 15.05
N VAL A 332 -0.90 -0.41 13.73
CA VAL A 332 -0.93 -1.49 12.74
C VAL A 332 0.33 -2.36 12.80
N CYS A 333 1.51 -1.74 12.96
CA CYS A 333 2.80 -2.45 13.07
C CYS A 333 2.83 -3.43 14.24
N ARG A 334 2.22 -3.08 15.39
CA ARG A 334 2.19 -3.96 16.57
C ARG A 334 1.41 -5.25 16.30
N ARG A 335 0.33 -5.22 15.52
CA ARG A 335 -0.41 -6.45 15.17
C ARG A 335 0.33 -7.35 14.19
N VAL A 336 0.99 -6.77 13.18
CA VAL A 336 1.78 -7.55 12.20
C VAL A 336 2.98 -8.21 12.89
N LEU A 337 3.72 -7.45 13.72
CA LEU A 337 4.92 -7.94 14.40
C LEU A 337 4.62 -8.82 15.63
N ALA A 338 3.52 -8.60 16.35
CA ALA A 338 3.14 -9.42 17.51
C ALA A 338 2.25 -10.63 17.18
N GLY A 339 1.72 -10.73 15.95
CA GLY A 339 0.70 -11.71 15.55
C GLY A 339 1.09 -12.69 14.44
N GLY A 340 2.38 -12.79 14.07
CA GLY A 340 2.84 -13.72 13.03
C GLY A 340 2.32 -13.42 11.61
N GLY A 341 1.91 -12.17 11.34
CA GLY A 341 1.45 -11.75 10.02
C GLY A 341 2.61 -11.53 9.04
N SER A 342 2.44 -11.93 7.78
CA SER A 342 3.41 -11.60 6.73
C SER A 342 3.31 -10.12 6.35
N LEU A 343 4.44 -9.48 6.03
CA LEU A 343 4.43 -8.14 5.45
C LEU A 343 3.65 -8.06 4.14
N ASP A 344 3.55 -9.16 3.38
CA ASP A 344 2.67 -9.25 2.21
C ASP A 344 1.20 -8.93 2.55
N ASP A 345 0.75 -9.27 3.76
CA ASP A 345 -0.61 -8.94 4.22
C ASP A 345 -0.81 -7.42 4.23
N MET A 346 0.21 -6.64 4.62
CA MET A 346 0.13 -5.18 4.65
C MET A 346 -0.05 -4.59 3.23
N PHE A 347 0.60 -5.15 2.22
CA PHE A 347 0.51 -4.62 0.85
C PHE A 347 -0.73 -5.13 0.11
N LEU A 348 -1.23 -6.32 0.46
CA LEU A 348 -2.28 -6.99 -0.31
C LEU A 348 -3.67 -6.94 0.35
N SER A 349 -3.80 -6.54 1.61
CA SER A 349 -5.07 -6.52 2.34
C SER A 349 -5.94 -5.26 2.13
N MET A 350 -5.70 -4.45 1.10
CA MET A 350 -6.58 -3.31 0.74
C MET A 350 -6.81 -2.30 1.88
N GLY A 351 -5.80 -2.06 2.72
CA GLY A 351 -5.96 -1.10 3.83
C GLY A 351 -6.68 -1.67 5.06
N ALA A 352 -7.07 -2.95 5.04
CA ALA A 352 -7.82 -3.59 6.13
C ALA A 352 -7.08 -3.63 7.46
N MET A 353 -5.76 -3.48 7.45
CA MET A 353 -4.96 -3.39 8.67
C MET A 353 -5.33 -2.17 9.54
N ALA A 354 -5.88 -1.11 8.94
CA ALA A 354 -6.43 0.04 9.67
C ALA A 354 -7.83 -0.22 10.26
N ILE A 355 -8.52 -1.30 9.86
CA ILE A 355 -9.87 -1.63 10.31
C ILE A 355 -9.76 -2.53 11.55
N CYS A 356 -10.34 -2.12 12.67
CA CYS A 356 -10.55 -2.99 13.82
C CYS A 356 -11.99 -3.50 13.84
N MET A 357 -12.16 -4.80 14.04
CA MET A 357 -13.43 -5.38 14.43
C MET A 357 -13.25 -5.96 15.82
N ASP A 358 -13.93 -5.37 16.80
CA ASP A 358 -14.04 -5.99 18.11
C ASP A 358 -14.75 -7.34 17.91
N ARG A 359 -14.04 -8.44 18.22
CA ARG A 359 -14.63 -9.78 18.21
C ARG A 359 -15.53 -9.94 19.42
#